data_AF-A0A2P6WER5-F1
#
_entry.id   AF-A0A2P6WER5-F1
#
_cell.length_a   1.000
_cell.length_b   1.000
_cell.length_c   1.000
_cell.angle_alpha   90.00
_cell.angle_beta   90.00
_cell.angle_gamma   90.00
#
_symmetry.space_group_name_H-M   'P 1'
#
loop_
_entity.id
_entity.type
_entity.pdbx_description
1 polymer ?
#
loop_
_entity_poly.entity_id
_entity_poly.type
_entity_poly.pdbx_seq_one_letter_code
_entity_poly.pdbx_strand_id
1 'polypeptide(L)'
;MEREENGFQGGFRKSGRTCFHCGGNDIASAVQISQNAESGSIGLAYKVWKLLRGVEPLLADLCQSCGTVLRLYVKEAKKEWIRDKALARYEPQNLPTE
;
A
#
# COMPACT_ATOMS: atom_id res chain seq x y z
N MET A 1 -42.66 25.59 21.92
CA MET A 1 -43.08 24.24 22.34
C MET A 1 -42.90 23.37 21.10
N GLU A 2 -41.66 22.89 20.90
CA GLU A 2 -41.15 21.56 21.33
C GLU A 2 -41.32 20.57 20.18
N ARG A 3 -40.21 20.19 19.50
CA ARG A 3 -39.51 18.87 19.60
C ARG A 3 -40.34 17.75 18.95
N GLU A 4 -39.82 16.83 18.14
CA GLU A 4 -38.63 15.97 18.28
C GLU A 4 -38.14 15.55 16.87
N GLU A 5 -36.90 15.84 16.48
CA GLU A 5 -35.76 14.89 16.40
C GLU A 5 -36.12 13.41 16.50
N ASN A 6 -35.93 12.65 15.41
CA ASN A 6 -35.47 11.26 15.53
C ASN A 6 -34.65 10.87 14.30
N GLY A 7 -33.34 10.90 14.51
CA GLY A 7 -32.34 10.53 13.54
C GLY A 7 -32.22 9.02 13.39
N PHE A 8 -31.98 8.60 12.16
CA PHE A 8 -31.24 7.38 11.89
C PHE A 8 -29.92 7.77 11.23
N GLN A 9 -28.97 8.25 12.03
CA GLN A 9 -27.56 8.27 11.64
C GLN A 9 -27.00 6.85 11.77
N GLY A 10 -27.42 5.98 10.85
CA GLY A 10 -26.78 4.71 10.59
C GLY A 10 -25.38 5.01 10.06
N GLY A 11 -24.42 5.11 10.97
CA GLY A 11 -23.02 5.37 10.70
C GLY A 11 -22.36 4.22 9.94
N PHE A 12 -22.62 4.13 8.63
CA PHE A 12 -21.61 3.61 7.73
C PHE A 12 -20.46 4.60 7.80
N ARG A 13 -19.44 4.30 8.64
CA ARG A 13 -18.13 4.91 8.45
C ARG A 13 -17.69 4.48 7.05
N LYS A 14 -18.01 5.28 6.02
CA LYS A 14 -17.13 5.40 4.86
C LYS A 14 -15.81 5.80 5.50
N SER A 15 -14.90 4.85 5.70
CA SER A 15 -13.49 5.15 5.81
C SER A 15 -13.09 5.69 4.44
N GLY A 16 -13.54 6.92 4.13
CA GLY A 16 -13.08 7.65 2.97
C GLY A 16 -11.58 7.68 3.13
N ARG A 17 -10.86 7.09 2.17
CA ARG A 17 -9.41 7.07 2.17
C ARG A 17 -8.97 8.51 1.94
N THR A 18 -8.98 9.32 2.98
CA THR A 18 -8.50 10.70 2.91
C THR A 18 -7.00 10.65 2.73
N CYS A 19 -6.49 11.45 1.82
CA CYS A 19 -5.07 11.59 1.63
C CYS A 19 -4.43 12.14 2.92
N PHE A 20 -3.47 11.42 3.50
CA PHE A 20 -2.78 11.87 4.71
C PHE A 20 -1.90 13.11 4.47
N HIS A 21 -1.62 13.45 3.20
CA HIS A 21 -0.80 14.59 2.83
C HIS A 21 -1.64 15.86 2.61
N CYS A 22 -2.71 15.81 1.79
CA CYS A 22 -3.51 17.00 1.47
C CYS A 22 -4.95 16.99 2.01
N GLY A 23 -5.40 15.91 2.66
CA GLY A 23 -6.79 15.75 3.10
C GLY A 23 -7.80 15.45 1.99
N GLY A 24 -7.39 15.48 0.72
CA GLY A 24 -8.23 15.19 -0.43
C GLY A 24 -8.82 13.77 -0.41
N ASN A 25 -9.98 13.59 -1.04
CA ASN A 25 -10.72 12.32 -1.07
C ASN A 25 -10.82 11.69 -2.46
N ASP A 26 -10.22 12.34 -3.47
CA ASP A 26 -10.16 11.84 -4.84
C ASP A 26 -8.98 10.88 -5.01
N ILE A 27 -9.25 9.58 -4.84
CA ILE A 27 -8.26 8.52 -4.81
C ILE A 27 -8.48 7.52 -5.94
N ALA A 28 -7.52 7.46 -6.87
CA ALA A 28 -7.41 6.37 -7.83
C ALA A 28 -6.88 5.12 -7.13
N SER A 29 -7.69 4.07 -7.08
CA SER A 29 -7.30 2.81 -6.43
C SER A 29 -6.74 1.80 -7.43
N ALA A 30 -5.87 0.90 -6.95
CA ALA A 30 -5.35 -0.22 -7.72
C ALA A 30 -4.65 0.18 -9.04
N VAL A 31 -3.95 1.31 -9.02
CA VAL A 31 -3.14 1.79 -10.14
C VAL A 31 -1.98 0.83 -10.35
N GLN A 32 -1.84 0.33 -11.58
CA GLN A 32 -0.75 -0.54 -11.96
C GLN A 32 0.56 0.25 -12.08
N ILE A 33 1.63 -0.28 -11.51
CA ILE A 33 2.98 0.23 -11.71
C ILE A 33 3.63 -0.55 -12.86
N SER A 34 4.07 0.16 -13.90
CA SER A 34 4.69 -0.41 -15.09
C SER A 34 6.03 0.28 -15.41
N GLN A 35 6.92 -0.45 -16.08
CA GLN A 35 8.11 0.14 -16.73
C GLN A 35 7.79 0.41 -18.19
N ASN A 36 8.20 1.57 -18.69
CA ASN A 36 7.93 1.97 -20.07
C ASN A 36 9.03 1.52 -21.05
N ALA A 37 10.28 1.29 -20.60
CA ALA A 37 11.43 1.06 -21.47
C ALA A 37 12.20 -0.25 -21.21
N GLU A 38 11.99 -0.90 -20.06
CA GLU A 38 12.61 -2.19 -19.71
C GLU A 38 11.54 -3.29 -19.69
N SER A 39 11.89 -4.47 -20.19
CA SER A 39 11.02 -5.64 -20.13
C SER A 39 11.09 -6.27 -18.74
N GLY A 40 10.04 -6.09 -17.95
CA GLY A 40 9.94 -6.66 -16.61
C GLY A 40 8.71 -6.18 -15.87
N SER A 41 8.25 -6.98 -14.90
CA SER A 41 7.23 -6.53 -13.94
C SER A 41 7.93 -5.93 -12.72
N ILE A 42 7.50 -4.73 -12.30
CA ILE A 42 7.87 -4.19 -10.99
C ILE A 42 6.95 -4.87 -9.97
N GLY A 43 7.55 -5.57 -9.00
CA GLY A 43 6.79 -6.30 -8.01
C GLY A 43 7.62 -6.89 -6.89
N LEU A 44 6.96 -7.57 -5.96
CA LEU A 44 7.61 -8.32 -4.88
C LEU A 44 7.97 -9.72 -5.36
N ALA A 45 9.24 -10.09 -5.19
CA ALA A 45 9.73 -11.40 -5.59
C ALA A 45 9.31 -12.48 -4.56
N TYR A 46 8.91 -13.64 -5.07
CA TYR A 46 8.56 -14.80 -4.26
C TYR A 46 9.07 -16.10 -4.86
N LYS A 47 9.21 -17.14 -4.03
CA LYS A 47 9.60 -18.48 -4.46
C LYS A 47 8.41 -19.24 -5.01
N VAL A 48 8.60 -19.89 -6.16
CA VAL A 48 7.59 -20.78 -6.76
C VAL A 48 7.99 -22.24 -6.49
N TRP A 49 9.22 -22.61 -6.84
CA TRP A 49 9.78 -23.94 -6.58
C TRP A 49 11.30 -23.93 -6.69
N LYS A 50 12.02 -24.52 -5.71
CA LYS A 50 13.48 -24.74 -5.58
C LYS A 50 14.42 -23.63 -6.08
N LEU A 51 14.38 -23.26 -7.36
CA LEU A 51 15.19 -22.23 -8.02
C LEU A 51 14.38 -21.17 -8.81
N LEU A 52 13.09 -21.41 -9.07
CA LEU A 52 12.22 -20.48 -9.80
C LEU A 52 11.68 -19.38 -8.88
N ARG A 53 11.73 -18.15 -9.41
CA ARG A 53 11.21 -16.95 -8.77
C ARG A 53 10.05 -16.41 -9.58
N GLY A 54 8.97 -16.07 -8.88
CA GLY A 54 7.87 -15.28 -9.43
C GLY A 54 7.98 -13.84 -8.97
N VAL A 55 7.26 -12.96 -9.66
CA VAL A 55 7.08 -11.57 -9.27
C VAL A 55 5.58 -11.34 -9.12
N GLU A 56 5.17 -10.85 -7.95
CA GLU A 56 3.81 -10.40 -7.70
C GLU A 56 3.75 -8.88 -7.95
N PRO A 57 2.96 -8.40 -8.92
CA PRO A 57 2.91 -6.98 -9.27
C PRO A 57 2.51 -6.09 -8.09
N LEU A 58 3.12 -4.90 -8.02
CA LEU A 58 2.70 -3.87 -7.08
C LEU A 58 1.58 -3.01 -7.67
N LEU A 59 0.58 -2.76 -6.83
CA LEU A 59 -0.50 -1.82 -7.06
C LEU A 59 -0.35 -0.62 -6.12
N ALA A 60 -0.79 0.54 -6.57
CA ALA A 60 -0.79 1.77 -5.80
C ALA A 60 -2.21 2.32 -5.64
N ASP A 61 -2.48 2.95 -4.49
CA ASP A 61 -3.57 3.92 -4.41
C ASP A 61 -2.96 5.34 -4.47
N LEU A 62 -3.42 6.16 -5.41
CA LEU A 62 -2.88 7.49 -5.72
C LEU A 62 -3.93 8.57 -5.43
N CYS A 63 -3.55 9.59 -4.66
CA CYS A 63 -4.36 10.80 -4.56
C CYS A 63 -4.25 11.61 -5.85
N GLN A 64 -5.36 11.79 -6.57
CA GLN A 64 -5.36 12.55 -7.81
C GLN A 64 -5.25 14.06 -7.58
N SER A 65 -5.60 14.54 -6.38
CA SER A 65 -5.53 15.97 -6.03
C SER A 65 -4.10 16.47 -5.81
N CYS A 66 -3.19 15.64 -5.29
CA CYS A 66 -1.81 16.08 -4.97
C CYS A 66 -0.70 15.11 -5.40
N GLY A 67 -1.04 13.97 -6.02
CA GLY A 67 -0.07 12.99 -6.50
C GLY A 67 0.54 12.08 -5.43
N THR A 68 0.13 12.19 -4.16
CA THR A 68 0.64 11.31 -3.10
C THR A 68 0.19 9.86 -3.31
N VAL A 69 1.16 8.94 -3.32
CA VAL A 69 0.90 7.50 -3.21
C VAL A 69 0.56 7.17 -1.77
N LEU A 70 -0.68 6.73 -1.53
CA LEU A 70 -1.19 6.45 -0.19
C LEU A 70 -0.71 5.11 0.36
N ARG A 71 -0.61 4.11 -0.52
CA ARG A 71 -0.13 2.78 -0.18
C ARG A 71 0.31 2.02 -1.42
N LEU A 72 1.24 1.10 -1.21
CA LEU A 72 1.64 0.07 -2.16
C LEU A 72 1.22 -1.28 -1.61
N TYR A 73 0.65 -2.14 -2.46
CA TYR A 73 0.19 -3.47 -2.06
C TYR A 73 0.26 -4.45 -3.22
N VAL A 74 0.29 -5.73 -2.87
CA VAL A 74 0.16 -6.84 -3.83
C VAL A 74 -1.28 -7.35 -3.84
N LYS A 75 -1.69 -7.99 -4.95
CA LYS A 75 -3.00 -8.64 -5.03
C LYS A 75 -3.02 -9.90 -4.18
N GLU A 76 -2.00 -10.76 -4.31
CA GLU A 76 -1.89 -11.99 -3.53
C GLU A 76 -0.82 -11.91 -2.43
N ALA A 77 -1.26 -11.71 -1.19
CA ALA A 77 -0.36 -11.54 -0.04
C ALA A 77 0.27 -12.86 0.48
N LYS A 78 -0.33 -14.01 0.16
CA LYS A 78 0.08 -15.32 0.67
C LYS A 78 1.09 -15.99 -0.28
N LYS A 79 2.33 -15.53 -0.25
CA LYS A 79 3.45 -16.09 -1.02
C LYS A 79 4.68 -16.31 -0.14
N GLU A 80 5.59 -17.17 -0.59
CA GLU A 80 6.92 -17.31 0.02
C GLU A 80 7.83 -16.16 -0.42
N TRP A 81 7.70 -15.01 0.23
CA TRP A 81 8.44 -13.79 -0.11
C TRP A 81 9.95 -13.97 0.02
N ILE A 82 10.69 -13.47 -0.98
CA ILE A 82 12.14 -13.42 -0.93
C ILE A 82 12.55 -12.17 -0.14
N ARG A 83 13.21 -12.39 0.99
CA ARG A 83 13.80 -11.31 1.81
C ARG A 83 15.28 -11.21 1.51
N ASP A 84 15.77 -9.98 1.34
CA ASP A 84 17.20 -9.75 1.24
C ASP A 84 17.86 -9.99 2.62
N LYS A 85 18.74 -11.00 2.68
CA LYS A 85 19.48 -11.36 3.90
C LYS A 85 20.62 -10.38 4.21
N ALA A 86 21.08 -9.59 3.25
CA ALA A 86 22.10 -8.57 3.47
C ALA A 86 21.53 -7.39 4.27
N LEU A 87 20.29 -6.97 3.96
CA LEU A 87 19.59 -5.90 4.69
C LEU A 87 18.99 -6.38 6.02
N ALA A 88 18.66 -7.66 6.15
CA ALA A 88 18.15 -8.23 7.40
C ALA A 88 19.21 -8.31 8.53
N ARG A 89 20.50 -8.08 8.23
CA ARG A 89 21.60 -8.04 9.21
C ARG A 89 22.01 -6.63 9.63
N TYR A 90 21.39 -5.59 9.07
CA TYR A 90 21.58 -4.22 9.55
C TYR A 90 20.71 -4.02 10.81
N GLU A 91 21.15 -4.65 11.90
CA GLU A 91 20.60 -4.45 13.22
C GLU A 91 21.04 -3.07 13.72
N PRO A 92 20.16 -2.26 14.34
CA PRO A 92 20.50 -0.92 14.85
C PRO A 92 21.38 -1.03 16.11
N GLN A 93 22.63 -1.45 15.94
CA GLN A 93 23.60 -1.53 17.04
C GLN A 93 24.33 -0.20 17.30
N ASN A 94 23.87 0.91 16.70
CA ASN A 94 24.44 2.25 16.87
C ASN A 94 23.36 3.29 17.23
N LEU A 95 22.43 2.97 18.11
CA LEU A 95 21.78 4.04 18.88
C LEU A 95 22.75 4.45 19.99
N PRO A 96 23.26 5.69 20.01
CA PRO A 96 23.90 6.20 21.21
C PRO A 96 22.85 6.20 22.32
N THR A 97 23.08 5.40 23.35
CA THR A 97 22.41 5.58 24.64
C THR A 97 22.96 6.86 25.25
N GLU A 98 22.12 7.88 25.34
CA GLU A 98 22.35 9.05 26.21
C GLU A 98 22.42 8.64 27.68
#